data_AF-A0A8X6I0P1-F1
#
_entry.id   AF-A0A8X6I0P1-F1
#
_cell.length_a   1.000
_cell.length_b   1.000
_cell.length_c   1.000
_cell.angle_alpha   90.00
_cell.angle_beta   90.00
_cell.angle_gamma   90.00
#
_symmetry.space_group_name_H-M   'P 1'
#
loop_
_entity.id
_entity.type
_entity.pdbx_description
1 polymer ?
#
loop_
_entity_poly.entity_id
_entity_poly.type
_entity_poly.pdbx_seq_one_letter_code
_entity_poly.pdbx_strand_id
1 'polypeptide(L)'
;MAYLAKSRRQDLLELAETLGVSIDDTFKVLDIKDAIVKSQGYDADFTKECLNRIISDRKELEYMDVTNDTEIKSAFNSQNVRILLDCGSSKTLVSENIANTLKLKPIRHDALTIYSFGMEKAAEQIYPVVEFQLRKKSTCFCKRVEALVIPRISGALVRGVDNFVVAQFMSQRNLQLADSCRGDETSSIDVLLGSDLFWECILPERISIEKGLFAINSVFGWVVAGANLLRHGEQNFSQNIAIMKNVAVMTDLKLFGELDSIGINNECEYLSLSDKKFIDNFENNLTYRGNRYETKLP
;
A
#
# COMPACT_ATOMS: atom_id res chain seq x y z
N MET A 1 -34.32 14.52 1.05
CA MET A 1 -35.12 13.26 1.08
C MET A 1 -35.32 12.59 -0.28
N ALA A 2 -35.60 13.32 -1.37
CA ALA A 2 -35.87 12.71 -2.69
C ALA A 2 -34.71 11.88 -3.28
N TYR A 3 -33.46 12.14 -2.87
CA TYR A 3 -32.28 11.46 -3.41
C TYR A 3 -32.16 9.99 -2.98
N LEU A 4 -32.67 9.63 -1.80
CA LEU A 4 -32.73 8.23 -1.34
C LEU A 4 -33.87 7.43 -1.99
N ALA A 5 -34.82 8.10 -2.66
CA ALA A 5 -36.02 7.45 -3.19
C ALA A 5 -35.72 6.42 -4.29
N LYS A 6 -34.69 6.69 -5.12
CA LYS A 6 -34.31 5.86 -6.26
C LYS A 6 -33.19 4.84 -5.97
N SER A 7 -32.66 4.82 -4.74
CA SER A 7 -31.54 3.95 -4.37
C SER A 7 -31.98 2.51 -4.17
N ARG A 8 -31.14 1.55 -4.58
CA ARG A 8 -31.40 0.12 -4.36
C ARG A 8 -31.15 -0.24 -2.90
N ARG A 9 -31.72 -1.36 -2.44
CA ARG A 9 -31.49 -1.86 -1.07
C ARG A 9 -29.99 -2.02 -0.75
N GLN A 10 -29.22 -2.54 -1.70
CA GLN A 10 -27.78 -2.75 -1.56
C GLN A 10 -27.02 -1.43 -1.37
N ASP A 11 -27.26 -0.45 -2.26
CA ASP A 11 -26.66 0.89 -2.14
C ASP A 11 -26.93 1.54 -0.77
N LEU A 12 -28.09 1.26 -0.18
CA LEU A 12 -28.49 1.80 1.13
C LEU A 12 -27.87 1.07 2.31
N LEU A 13 -27.60 -0.23 2.19
CA LEU A 13 -26.90 -1.01 3.22
C LEU A 13 -25.43 -0.59 3.30
N GLU A 14 -24.78 -0.44 2.15
CA GLU A 14 -23.40 0.03 2.05
C GLU A 14 -23.25 1.48 2.55
N LEU A 15 -24.23 2.33 2.23
CA LEU A 15 -24.29 3.69 2.77
C LEU A 15 -24.43 3.67 4.30
N ALA A 16 -25.26 2.80 4.86
CA ALA A 16 -25.43 2.70 6.30
C ALA A 16 -24.18 2.20 7.01
N GLU A 17 -23.48 1.22 6.44
CA GLU A 17 -22.18 0.76 6.92
C GLU A 17 -21.15 1.91 6.91
N THR A 18 -21.09 2.67 5.81
CA THR A 18 -20.20 3.83 5.65
C THR A 18 -20.49 4.92 6.69
N LEU A 19 -21.76 5.10 7.06
CA LEU A 19 -22.20 6.07 8.06
C LEU A 19 -22.20 5.53 9.50
N GLY A 20 -21.77 4.28 9.71
CA GLY A 20 -21.77 3.62 11.03
C GLY A 20 -23.17 3.40 11.62
N VAL A 21 -24.20 3.32 10.76
CA VAL A 21 -25.58 3.09 11.16
C VAL A 21 -25.84 1.59 11.25
N SER A 22 -26.17 1.11 12.45
CA SER A 22 -26.55 -0.29 12.67
C SER A 22 -27.89 -0.59 12.00
N ILE A 23 -27.91 -1.58 11.12
CA ILE A 23 -29.12 -2.05 10.42
C ILE A 23 -29.37 -3.50 10.79
N ASP A 24 -30.62 -3.79 11.15
CA ASP A 24 -31.11 -5.14 11.36
C ASP A 24 -31.48 -5.80 10.02
N ASP A 25 -31.16 -7.07 9.86
CA ASP A 25 -31.39 -7.84 8.62
C ASP A 25 -32.87 -7.86 8.19
N THR A 26 -33.80 -7.67 9.14
CA THR A 26 -35.25 -7.63 8.88
C THR A 26 -35.75 -6.32 8.28
N PHE A 27 -34.93 -5.26 8.28
CA PHE A 27 -35.36 -3.93 7.85
C PHE A 27 -35.74 -3.92 6.37
N LYS A 28 -36.84 -3.27 6.01
CA LYS A 28 -37.21 -3.00 4.60
C LYS A 28 -36.49 -1.74 4.12
N VAL A 29 -36.52 -1.52 2.81
CA VAL A 29 -35.88 -0.34 2.18
C VAL A 29 -36.32 0.98 2.81
N LEU A 30 -37.57 1.07 3.27
CA LEU A 30 -38.08 2.25 3.97
C LEU A 30 -37.46 2.40 5.37
N ASP A 31 -37.39 1.31 6.12
CA ASP A 31 -36.83 1.29 7.48
C ASP A 31 -35.33 1.65 7.47
N ILE A 32 -34.60 1.20 6.45
CA ILE A 32 -33.19 1.55 6.22
C ILE A 32 -33.04 3.06 5.97
N LYS A 33 -33.88 3.64 5.10
CA LYS A 33 -33.85 5.08 4.79
C LYS A 33 -34.13 5.90 6.03
N ASP A 34 -35.11 5.48 6.81
CA ASP A 34 -35.49 6.15 8.05
C ASP A 34 -34.39 6.06 9.10
N ALA A 35 -33.70 4.93 9.22
CA ALA A 35 -32.57 4.75 10.14
C ALA A 35 -31.39 5.67 9.78
N ILE A 36 -31.07 5.81 8.50
CA ILE A 36 -30.00 6.71 8.02
C ILE A 36 -30.32 8.17 8.34
N VAL A 37 -31.55 8.62 8.06
CA VAL A 37 -31.96 10.01 8.29
C VAL A 37 -32.08 10.35 9.77
N LYS A 38 -32.46 9.39 10.62
CA LYS A 38 -32.57 9.58 12.07
C LYS A 38 -31.24 9.39 12.82
N SER A 39 -30.15 9.07 12.12
CA SER A 39 -28.84 8.86 12.73
C SER A 39 -28.29 10.16 13.32
N GLN A 40 -27.55 10.05 14.42
CA GLN A 40 -27.03 11.21 15.17
C GLN A 40 -26.03 12.07 14.37
N GLY A 41 -25.48 11.54 13.28
CA GLY A 41 -24.51 12.19 12.40
C GLY A 41 -25.04 12.47 10.99
N TYR A 42 -26.36 12.52 10.79
CA TYR A 42 -26.93 12.75 9.47
C TYR A 42 -26.61 14.15 8.93
N ASP A 43 -25.78 14.19 7.90
CA ASP A 43 -25.55 15.36 7.05
C ASP A 43 -26.08 15.09 5.64
N ALA A 44 -26.97 15.94 5.16
CA ALA A 44 -27.70 15.69 3.91
C ALA A 44 -26.79 15.75 2.67
N ASP A 45 -25.78 16.62 2.66
CA ASP A 45 -24.89 16.82 1.53
C ASP A 45 -23.82 15.73 1.48
N PHE A 46 -23.20 15.42 2.62
CA PHE A 46 -22.26 14.32 2.79
C PHE A 46 -22.90 12.96 2.47
N THR A 47 -24.10 12.69 3.01
CA THR A 47 -24.83 11.44 2.75
C THR A 47 -25.15 11.29 1.26
N LYS A 48 -25.48 12.40 0.58
CA LYS A 48 -25.76 12.41 -0.85
C LYS A 48 -24.49 12.18 -1.67
N GLU A 49 -23.36 12.74 -1.26
CA GLU A 49 -22.06 12.51 -1.89
C GLU A 49 -21.61 11.05 -1.77
N CYS A 50 -21.66 10.46 -0.56
CA CYS A 50 -21.36 9.05 -0.33
C CYS A 50 -22.25 8.14 -1.19
N LEU A 51 -23.55 8.41 -1.22
CA LEU A 51 -24.49 7.63 -2.05
C LEU A 51 -24.18 7.76 -3.54
N ASN A 52 -23.83 8.95 -4.03
CA ASN A 52 -23.48 9.13 -5.44
C ASN A 52 -22.23 8.35 -5.80
N ARG A 53 -21.24 8.30 -4.90
CA ARG A 53 -20.02 7.51 -5.09
C ARG A 53 -20.33 6.02 -5.16
N ILE A 54 -21.09 5.48 -4.20
CA ILE A 54 -21.54 4.07 -4.19
C ILE A 54 -22.30 3.73 -5.49
N ILE A 55 -23.21 4.60 -5.93
CA ILE A 55 -23.96 4.39 -7.18
C ILE A 55 -23.04 4.45 -8.40
N SER A 56 -22.05 5.33 -8.41
CA SER A 56 -21.06 5.44 -9.49
C SER A 56 -20.23 4.17 -9.59
N ASP A 57 -19.66 3.71 -8.47
CA ASP A 57 -18.84 2.51 -8.38
C ASP A 57 -19.65 1.27 -8.81
N ARG A 58 -20.91 1.15 -8.37
CA ARG A 58 -21.82 0.08 -8.85
C ARG A 58 -22.06 0.16 -10.35
N LYS A 59 -22.29 1.35 -10.91
CA LYS A 59 -22.54 1.51 -12.34
C LYS A 59 -21.31 1.19 -13.17
N GLU A 60 -20.11 1.53 -12.70
CA GLU A 60 -18.87 1.13 -13.35
C GLU A 60 -18.72 -0.39 -13.35
N LEU A 61 -19.03 -1.06 -12.24
CA LEU A 61 -19.06 -2.52 -12.15
C LEU A 61 -20.10 -3.14 -13.10
N GLU A 62 -21.32 -2.60 -13.14
CA GLU A 62 -22.38 -3.05 -14.06
C GLU A 62 -22.01 -2.82 -15.54
N TYR A 63 -21.35 -1.70 -15.86
CA TYR A 63 -20.87 -1.41 -17.21
C TYR A 63 -19.72 -2.35 -17.62
N MET A 64 -18.83 -2.68 -16.68
CA MET A 64 -17.81 -3.71 -16.88
C MET A 64 -18.42 -5.10 -17.03
N ASP A 65 -19.46 -5.44 -16.26
CA ASP A 65 -20.17 -6.73 -16.38
C ASP A 65 -20.91 -6.85 -17.72
N VAL A 66 -21.59 -5.79 -18.20
CA VAL A 66 -22.32 -5.80 -19.47
C VAL A 66 -21.36 -5.84 -20.68
N THR A 67 -20.22 -5.16 -20.61
CA THR A 67 -19.19 -5.25 -21.65
C THR A 67 -18.50 -6.63 -21.63
N ASN A 68 -18.37 -7.27 -20.47
CA ASN A 68 -17.86 -8.65 -20.36
C ASN A 68 -18.88 -9.73 -20.79
N ASP A 69 -20.19 -9.54 -20.55
CA ASP A 69 -21.24 -10.52 -20.83
C ASP A 69 -21.47 -10.77 -22.33
N THR A 70 -21.14 -9.80 -23.19
CA THR A 70 -21.28 -9.93 -24.65
C THR A 70 -20.11 -10.65 -25.32
N GLU A 71 -18.94 -10.74 -24.67
CA GLU A 71 -17.76 -11.46 -25.21
C GLU A 71 -17.30 -12.66 -24.37
N ILE A 72 -17.69 -12.81 -23.10
CA ILE A 72 -17.07 -13.78 -22.18
C ILE A 72 -18.11 -14.41 -21.22
N LYS A 73 -18.84 -15.45 -21.67
CA LYS A 73 -19.25 -16.56 -20.78
C LYS A 73 -18.07 -17.53 -20.52
N SER A 74 -16.85 -17.01 -20.38
CA SER A 74 -15.72 -17.83 -19.92
C SER A 74 -15.71 -17.83 -18.40
N ALA A 75 -15.69 -19.02 -17.81
CA ALA A 75 -15.59 -19.22 -16.38
C ALA A 75 -14.41 -18.42 -15.80
N PHE A 76 -14.69 -17.39 -14.99
CA PHE A 76 -13.67 -16.76 -14.17
C PHE A 76 -13.14 -17.79 -13.19
N ASN A 77 -11.88 -18.21 -13.35
CA ASN A 77 -11.24 -19.04 -12.35
C ASN A 77 -10.97 -18.17 -11.12
N SER A 78 -11.32 -18.65 -9.92
CA SER A 78 -11.14 -17.90 -8.67
C SER A 78 -10.43 -18.76 -7.65
N GLN A 79 -9.45 -18.19 -6.95
CA GLN A 79 -8.65 -18.90 -5.96
C GLN A 79 -8.55 -18.07 -4.68
N ASN A 80 -8.71 -18.71 -3.52
CA ASN A 80 -8.34 -18.09 -2.25
C ASN A 80 -6.82 -17.98 -2.20
N VAL A 81 -6.30 -16.81 -1.87
CA VAL A 81 -4.86 -16.54 -1.81
C VAL A 81 -4.50 -15.93 -0.46
N ARG A 82 -3.27 -16.19 0.00
CA ARG A 82 -2.71 -15.49 1.16
C ARG A 82 -1.86 -14.30 0.72
N ILE A 83 -2.16 -13.14 1.29
CA ILE A 83 -1.55 -11.86 0.91
C ILE A 83 -0.60 -11.39 2.02
N LEU A 84 0.61 -10.99 1.64
CA LEU A 84 1.52 -10.24 2.49
C LEU A 84 1.42 -8.74 2.14
N LEU A 85 1.18 -7.90 3.14
CA LEU A 85 1.26 -6.45 3.00
C LEU A 85 2.68 -6.00 3.36
N ASP A 86 3.45 -5.53 2.38
CA ASP A 86 4.86 -5.17 2.57
C ASP A 86 5.19 -3.81 1.94
N CYS A 87 5.28 -2.78 2.78
CA CYS A 87 5.66 -1.44 2.34
C CYS A 87 7.16 -1.31 1.97
N GLY A 88 7.99 -2.30 2.30
CA GLY A 88 9.42 -2.34 1.93
C GLY A 88 9.66 -2.78 0.49
N SER A 89 8.66 -3.38 -0.15
CA SER A 89 8.70 -3.77 -1.55
C SER A 89 8.09 -2.67 -2.41
N SER A 90 8.78 -2.20 -3.45
CA SER A 90 8.26 -1.15 -4.34
C SER A 90 7.20 -1.62 -5.33
N LYS A 91 7.06 -2.94 -5.50
CA LYS A 91 6.16 -3.56 -6.48
C LYS A 91 5.39 -4.72 -5.88
N THR A 92 4.18 -4.87 -6.39
CA THR A 92 3.33 -6.02 -6.11
C THR A 92 3.77 -7.27 -6.90
N LEU A 93 3.77 -8.42 -6.24
CA LEU A 93 4.24 -9.71 -6.76
C LEU A 93 3.15 -10.78 -6.62
N VAL A 94 3.13 -11.73 -7.55
CA VAL A 94 2.28 -12.92 -7.50
C VAL A 94 3.12 -14.16 -7.76
N SER A 95 2.81 -15.25 -7.05
CA SER A 95 3.49 -16.53 -7.29
C SER A 95 3.11 -17.12 -8.66
N GLU A 96 4.09 -17.75 -9.30
CA GLU A 96 3.88 -18.48 -10.56
C GLU A 96 2.80 -19.55 -10.43
N ASN A 97 2.69 -20.19 -9.27
CA ASN A 97 1.63 -21.17 -8.97
C ASN A 97 0.22 -20.55 -9.12
N ILE A 98 -0.01 -19.36 -8.55
CA ILE A 98 -1.30 -18.68 -8.66
C ILE A 98 -1.55 -18.17 -10.08
N ALA A 99 -0.53 -17.59 -10.72
CA ALA A 99 -0.65 -17.13 -12.10
C ALA A 99 -1.06 -18.27 -13.05
N ASN A 100 -0.42 -19.44 -12.90
CA ASN A 100 -0.73 -20.64 -13.69
C ASN A 100 -2.10 -21.23 -13.34
N THR A 101 -2.45 -21.30 -12.05
CA THR A 101 -3.75 -21.80 -11.59
C THR A 101 -4.90 -20.97 -12.16
N LEU A 102 -4.76 -19.66 -12.11
CA LEU A 102 -5.75 -18.71 -12.66
C LEU A 102 -5.64 -18.55 -14.19
N LYS A 103 -4.64 -19.19 -14.83
CA LYS A 103 -4.36 -19.11 -16.28
C LYS A 103 -4.19 -17.66 -16.76
N LEU A 104 -3.53 -16.84 -15.94
CA LEU A 104 -3.28 -15.43 -16.25
C LEU A 104 -2.29 -15.32 -17.42
N LYS A 105 -2.54 -14.36 -18.32
CA LYS A 105 -1.66 -14.09 -19.45
C LYS A 105 -0.81 -12.87 -19.15
N PRO A 106 0.51 -12.91 -19.45
CA PRO A 106 1.36 -11.73 -19.34
C PRO A 106 0.83 -10.60 -20.22
N ILE A 107 0.73 -9.40 -19.65
CA ILE A 107 0.37 -8.16 -20.35
C ILE A 107 1.61 -7.38 -20.79
N ARG A 108 2.74 -7.53 -20.06
CA ARG A 108 4.06 -6.98 -20.38
C ARG A 108 5.14 -7.72 -19.61
N HIS A 109 6.39 -7.26 -19.70
CA HIS A 109 7.52 -7.73 -18.90
C HIS A 109 8.27 -6.52 -18.34
N ASP A 110 8.56 -6.52 -17.03
CA ASP A 110 9.29 -5.45 -16.36
C ASP A 110 10.57 -6.02 -15.72
N ALA A 111 11.62 -5.20 -15.67
CA ALA A 111 12.86 -5.52 -14.97
C ALA A 111 12.72 -5.19 -13.46
N LEU A 112 13.09 -6.15 -12.61
CA LEU A 112 13.13 -6.00 -11.16
C LEU A 112 14.57 -6.22 -10.68
N THR A 113 15.06 -5.26 -9.89
CA THR A 113 16.36 -5.32 -9.24
C THR A 113 16.18 -5.56 -7.76
N ILE A 114 16.72 -6.67 -7.25
CA ILE A 114 16.56 -7.08 -5.84
C ILE A 114 17.89 -6.91 -5.10
N TYR A 115 17.86 -6.18 -3.99
CA TYR A 115 18.94 -6.11 -3.01
C TYR A 115 18.55 -6.91 -1.77
N SER A 116 19.35 -7.92 -1.42
CA SER A 116 19.20 -8.71 -0.20
C SER A 116 20.38 -8.44 0.75
N PHE A 117 20.26 -8.91 1.99
CA PHE A 117 21.26 -8.65 3.01
C PHE A 117 22.65 -9.13 2.60
N GLY A 118 23.64 -8.24 2.66
CA GLY A 118 25.03 -8.54 2.33
C GLY A 118 25.38 -8.52 0.83
N MET A 119 24.47 -8.13 -0.06
CA MET A 119 24.80 -8.02 -1.49
C MET A 119 25.45 -6.69 -1.86
N GLU A 120 26.61 -6.75 -2.52
CA GLU A 120 27.28 -5.58 -3.12
C GLU A 120 26.72 -5.22 -4.50
N LYS A 121 26.20 -6.22 -5.24
CA LYS A 121 25.61 -6.05 -6.56
C LYS A 121 24.22 -6.67 -6.57
N ALA A 122 23.26 -5.97 -7.14
CA ALA A 122 21.90 -6.48 -7.25
C ALA A 122 21.77 -7.47 -8.41
N ALA A 123 20.84 -8.41 -8.26
CA ALA A 123 20.39 -9.25 -9.35
C ALA A 123 19.25 -8.54 -10.08
N GLU A 124 19.48 -8.19 -11.34
CA GLU A 124 18.42 -7.74 -12.25
C GLU A 124 17.83 -8.96 -12.97
N GLN A 125 16.51 -9.09 -12.91
CA GLN A 125 15.77 -10.13 -13.62
C GLN A 125 14.52 -9.54 -14.26
N ILE A 126 14.15 -10.06 -15.43
CA ILE A 126 12.94 -9.67 -16.15
C ILE A 126 11.82 -10.63 -15.76
N TYR A 127 10.70 -10.08 -15.32
CA TYR A 127 9.53 -10.86 -14.93
C TYR A 127 8.30 -10.49 -15.77
N PRO A 128 7.43 -11.45 -16.10
CA PRO A 128 6.16 -11.14 -16.71
C PRO A 128 5.27 -10.39 -15.71
N VAL A 129 4.52 -9.42 -16.22
CA VAL A 129 3.46 -8.74 -15.46
C VAL A 129 2.12 -9.30 -15.89
N VAL A 130 1.28 -9.64 -14.92
CA VAL A 130 -0.10 -10.09 -15.14
C VAL A 130 -1.07 -9.15 -14.46
N GLU A 131 -2.30 -9.13 -14.94
CA GLU A 131 -3.41 -8.38 -14.34
C GLU A 131 -4.46 -9.35 -13.78
N PHE A 132 -4.95 -9.08 -12.57
CA PHE A 132 -6.05 -9.81 -11.95
C PHE A 132 -6.85 -8.93 -10.97
N GLN A 133 -7.93 -9.46 -10.42
CA GLN A 133 -8.74 -8.78 -9.40
C GLN A 133 -8.61 -9.44 -8.03
N LEU A 134 -8.34 -8.63 -7.00
CA LEU A 134 -8.47 -9.02 -5.61
C LEU A 134 -9.88 -8.69 -5.12
N ARG A 135 -10.56 -9.68 -4.54
CA ARG A 135 -11.92 -9.54 -4.02
C ARG A 135 -12.02 -10.10 -2.61
N LYS A 136 -12.64 -9.34 -1.70
CA LYS A 136 -13.06 -9.87 -0.41
C LYS A 136 -14.45 -10.48 -0.56
N LYS A 137 -14.64 -11.73 -0.15
CA LYS A 137 -15.90 -12.46 -0.35
C LYS A 137 -17.11 -11.82 0.33
N SER A 138 -16.90 -11.11 1.43
CA SER A 138 -17.96 -10.55 2.27
C SER A 138 -18.27 -9.08 1.99
N THR A 139 -17.55 -8.42 1.08
CA THR A 139 -17.76 -6.99 0.79
C THR A 139 -17.76 -6.71 -0.71
N CYS A 140 -18.16 -5.50 -1.10
CA CYS A 140 -18.04 -4.99 -2.47
C CYS A 140 -16.59 -4.73 -2.89
N PHE A 141 -15.61 -4.88 -1.99
CA PHE A 141 -14.21 -4.59 -2.29
C PHE A 141 -13.71 -5.45 -3.45
N CYS A 142 -13.34 -4.76 -4.52
CA CYS A 142 -12.76 -5.33 -5.72
C CYS A 142 -11.67 -4.39 -6.24
N LYS A 143 -10.42 -4.85 -6.27
CA LYS A 143 -9.29 -4.06 -6.74
C LYS A 143 -8.60 -4.76 -7.89
N ARG A 144 -8.45 -4.06 -9.01
CA ARG A 144 -7.61 -4.48 -10.14
C ARG A 144 -6.13 -4.30 -9.74
N VAL A 145 -5.35 -5.34 -9.96
CA VAL A 145 -3.95 -5.44 -9.54
C VAL A 145 -3.11 -5.88 -10.72
N GLU A 146 -2.01 -5.16 -10.96
CA GLU A 146 -0.91 -5.64 -11.79
C GLU A 146 0.21 -6.17 -10.88
N ALA A 147 0.72 -7.35 -11.18
CA ALA A 147 1.77 -7.97 -10.36
C ALA A 147 2.84 -8.62 -11.21
N LEU A 148 4.09 -8.59 -10.73
CA LEU A 148 5.19 -9.36 -11.29
C LEU A 148 5.02 -10.83 -10.91
N VAL A 149 5.04 -11.71 -11.91
CA VAL A 149 5.02 -13.15 -11.69
C VAL A 149 6.42 -13.60 -11.31
N ILE A 150 6.58 -14.09 -10.08
CA ILE A 150 7.85 -14.63 -9.59
C ILE A 150 7.69 -16.12 -9.23
N PRO A 151 8.75 -16.95 -9.38
CA PRO A 151 8.64 -18.39 -9.14
C PRO A 151 8.08 -18.72 -7.75
N ARG A 152 8.54 -18.00 -6.72
CA ARG A 152 8.08 -18.13 -5.34
C ARG A 152 8.36 -16.85 -4.55
N ILE A 153 7.35 -16.35 -3.83
CA ILE A 153 7.48 -15.13 -3.00
C ILE A 153 8.37 -15.36 -1.78
N SER A 154 8.13 -16.44 -1.03
CA SER A 154 8.94 -16.79 0.14
C SER A 154 9.08 -18.29 0.34
N GLY A 155 10.27 -18.68 0.77
CA GLY A 155 10.58 -20.03 1.26
C GLY A 155 9.87 -20.39 2.57
N ALA A 156 9.47 -19.38 3.34
CA ALA A 156 8.85 -19.55 4.64
C ALA A 156 7.39 -19.99 4.51
N LEU A 157 6.99 -20.95 5.35
CA LEU A 157 5.60 -21.27 5.59
C LEU A 157 5.12 -20.41 6.75
N VAL A 158 4.07 -19.62 6.52
CA VAL A 158 3.55 -18.73 7.55
C VAL A 158 2.47 -19.50 8.31
N ARG A 159 2.51 -19.47 9.64
CA ARG A 159 1.47 -20.09 10.49
C ARG A 159 0.25 -19.18 10.61
N GLY A 160 -0.90 -19.76 10.90
CA GLY A 160 -2.05 -18.99 11.38
C GLY A 160 -1.72 -18.25 12.68
N VAL A 161 -2.54 -17.27 13.04
CA VAL A 161 -2.42 -16.57 14.33
C VAL A 161 -2.93 -17.50 15.42
N ASP A 162 -2.04 -18.25 16.05
CA ASP A 162 -2.33 -19.06 17.25
C ASP A 162 -1.83 -18.36 18.51
N ASN A 163 -2.51 -17.27 18.87
CA ASN A 163 -2.23 -16.53 20.09
C ASN A 163 -3.55 -16.32 20.85
N PHE A 164 -3.67 -16.96 22.01
CA PHE A 164 -4.85 -16.87 22.86
C PHE A 164 -5.24 -15.43 23.21
N VAL A 165 -4.27 -14.56 23.51
CA VAL A 165 -4.53 -13.15 23.82
C VAL A 165 -5.14 -12.44 22.62
N VAL A 166 -4.60 -12.67 21.43
CA VAL A 166 -5.15 -12.10 20.20
C VAL A 166 -6.54 -12.64 19.94
N ALA A 167 -6.73 -13.96 19.99
CA ALA A 167 -8.04 -14.59 19.76
C ALA A 167 -9.11 -14.06 20.73
N GLN A 168 -8.77 -13.96 22.02
CA GLN A 168 -9.66 -13.41 23.05
C GLN A 168 -9.98 -11.93 22.78
N PHE A 169 -8.98 -11.11 22.49
CA PHE A 169 -9.15 -9.70 22.19
C PHE A 169 -10.06 -9.46 20.98
N MET A 170 -9.82 -10.20 19.89
CA MET A 170 -10.61 -10.11 18.66
C MET A 170 -12.06 -10.55 18.91
N SER A 171 -12.27 -11.65 19.64
CA SER A 171 -13.60 -12.15 19.96
C SER A 171 -14.38 -11.20 20.87
N GLN A 172 -13.76 -10.61 21.90
CA GLN A 172 -14.42 -9.70 22.84
C GLN A 172 -14.91 -8.41 22.16
N ARG A 173 -14.25 -8.00 21.07
CA ARG A 173 -14.57 -6.79 20.32
C ARG A 173 -15.29 -7.07 18.99
N ASN A 174 -15.64 -8.32 18.72
CA ASN A 174 -16.25 -8.76 17.47
C ASN A 174 -15.47 -8.32 16.21
N LEU A 175 -14.13 -8.42 16.26
CA LEU A 175 -13.24 -8.05 15.16
C LEU A 175 -12.85 -9.30 14.36
N GLN A 176 -13.05 -9.26 13.05
CA GLN A 176 -12.71 -10.38 12.15
C GLN A 176 -11.30 -10.21 11.58
N LEU A 177 -10.43 -11.22 11.79
CA LEU A 177 -9.10 -11.27 11.18
C LEU A 177 -9.19 -11.37 9.66
N ALA A 178 -8.28 -10.69 8.96
CA ALA A 178 -8.13 -10.80 7.50
C ALA A 178 -7.63 -12.19 7.08
N ASP A 179 -6.77 -12.80 7.89
CA ASP A 179 -6.26 -14.14 7.66
C ASP A 179 -7.16 -15.19 8.31
N SER A 180 -7.70 -16.09 7.49
CA SER A 180 -8.58 -17.17 7.93
C SER A 180 -7.84 -18.46 8.33
N CYS A 181 -6.52 -18.55 8.13
CA CYS A 181 -5.73 -19.72 8.54
C CYS A 181 -5.74 -19.88 10.07
N ARG A 182 -6.07 -21.09 10.55
CA ARG A 182 -6.23 -21.37 11.99
C ARG A 182 -5.25 -22.43 12.49
N GLY A 183 -4.78 -22.26 13.73
CA GLY A 183 -3.95 -23.24 14.43
C GLY A 183 -2.63 -23.56 13.70
N ASP A 184 -2.32 -24.85 13.58
CA ASP A 184 -1.10 -25.37 12.93
C ASP A 184 -1.14 -25.36 11.39
N GLU A 185 -2.20 -24.82 10.78
CA GLU A 185 -2.22 -24.63 9.34
C GLU A 185 -1.11 -23.66 8.92
N THR A 186 -0.24 -24.17 8.03
CA THR A 186 0.83 -23.38 7.44
C THR A 186 0.62 -23.28 5.95
N SER A 187 0.74 -22.06 5.42
CA SER A 187 0.55 -21.80 3.99
C SER A 187 1.63 -20.86 3.48
N SER A 188 1.95 -21.00 2.20
CA SER A 188 2.82 -20.07 1.49
C SER A 188 2.12 -18.73 1.29
N ILE A 189 2.93 -17.69 1.09
CA ILE A 189 2.44 -16.40 0.60
C ILE A 189 2.27 -16.50 -0.92
N ASP A 190 1.09 -16.14 -1.38
CA ASP A 190 0.67 -16.26 -2.77
C ASP A 190 0.78 -14.93 -3.54
N VAL A 191 0.54 -13.83 -2.83
CA VAL A 191 0.62 -12.45 -3.33
C VAL A 191 1.34 -11.59 -2.30
N LEU A 192 2.22 -10.69 -2.76
CA LEU A 192 2.83 -9.65 -1.95
C LEU A 192 2.38 -8.31 -2.49
N LEU A 193 1.68 -7.51 -1.69
CA LEU A 193 1.30 -6.14 -2.05
C LEU A 193 2.40 -5.18 -1.60
N GLY A 194 3.06 -4.58 -2.58
CA GLY A 194 4.12 -3.59 -2.38
C GLY A 194 3.55 -2.22 -2.03
N SER A 195 4.42 -1.23 -1.85
CA SER A 195 4.05 0.17 -1.57
C SER A 195 3.24 0.82 -2.69
N ASP A 196 3.23 0.24 -3.89
CA ASP A 196 2.36 0.61 -5.00
C ASP A 196 0.86 0.38 -4.71
N LEU A 197 0.52 -0.53 -3.79
CA LEU A 197 -0.86 -0.82 -3.38
C LEU A 197 -1.07 -0.84 -1.86
N PHE A 198 0.00 -0.90 -1.06
CA PHE A 198 -0.04 -1.07 0.39
C PHE A 198 -0.95 -0.05 1.08
N TRP A 199 -0.77 1.24 0.76
CA TRP A 199 -1.47 2.32 1.44
C TRP A 199 -2.95 2.41 1.07
N GLU A 200 -3.36 1.82 -0.05
CA GLU A 200 -4.77 1.69 -0.41
C GLU A 200 -5.47 0.56 0.35
N CYS A 201 -4.69 -0.39 0.89
CA CYS A 201 -5.22 -1.54 1.60
C CYS A 201 -5.40 -1.29 3.10
N ILE A 202 -4.59 -0.39 3.69
CA ILE A 202 -4.61 -0.07 5.12
C ILE A 202 -5.66 1.01 5.41
N LEU A 203 -6.48 0.77 6.43
CA LEU A 203 -7.46 1.73 6.93
C LEU A 203 -6.92 2.49 8.16
N PRO A 204 -7.48 3.66 8.51
CA PRO A 204 -6.93 4.51 9.57
C PRO A 204 -6.96 3.92 10.98
N GLU A 205 -7.84 2.92 11.22
CA GLU A 205 -8.05 2.38 12.55
C GLU A 205 -6.92 1.45 13.00
N ARG A 206 -6.41 1.72 14.21
CA ARG A 206 -5.41 0.91 14.89
C ARG A 206 -5.75 0.80 16.36
N ILE A 207 -5.72 -0.42 16.89
CA ILE A 207 -6.04 -0.70 18.30
C ILE A 207 -4.86 -1.45 18.94
N SER A 208 -4.44 -1.01 20.13
CA SER A 208 -3.44 -1.74 20.91
C SER A 208 -4.06 -3.00 21.52
N ILE A 209 -3.47 -4.16 21.23
CA ILE A 209 -3.81 -5.42 21.90
C ILE A 209 -3.01 -5.50 23.20
N GLU A 210 -1.69 -5.34 23.10
CA GLU A 210 -0.73 -5.31 24.21
C GLU A 210 0.42 -4.35 23.88
N LYS A 211 1.39 -4.21 24.79
CA LYS A 211 2.58 -3.38 24.56
C LYS A 211 3.38 -3.92 23.36
N GLY A 212 3.38 -3.17 22.27
CA GLY A 212 4.11 -3.51 21.04
C GLY A 212 3.34 -4.40 20.06
N LEU A 213 2.08 -4.75 20.36
CA LEU A 213 1.21 -5.57 19.51
C LEU A 213 -0.11 -4.85 19.22
N PHE A 214 -0.48 -4.78 17.94
CA PHE A 214 -1.60 -3.97 17.46
C PHE A 214 -2.48 -4.76 16.49
N ALA A 215 -3.78 -4.46 16.51
CA ALA A 215 -4.72 -4.78 15.44
C ALA A 215 -4.83 -3.55 14.53
N ILE A 216 -4.59 -3.73 13.24
CA ILE A 216 -4.65 -2.69 12.21
C ILE A 216 -5.81 -3.05 11.27
N ASN A 217 -6.71 -2.11 11.04
CA ASN A 217 -7.83 -2.35 10.14
C ASN A 217 -7.35 -2.24 8.67
N SER A 218 -7.90 -3.10 7.81
CA SER A 218 -7.58 -3.14 6.39
C SER A 218 -8.82 -3.49 5.58
N VAL A 219 -8.79 -3.23 4.28
CA VAL A 219 -9.87 -3.58 3.34
C VAL A 219 -10.19 -5.10 3.36
N PHE A 220 -9.23 -5.93 3.76
CA PHE A 220 -9.38 -7.39 3.85
C PHE A 220 -9.90 -7.89 5.21
N GLY A 221 -9.90 -7.03 6.24
CA GLY A 221 -10.18 -7.39 7.64
C GLY A 221 -9.05 -6.92 8.56
N TRP A 222 -9.09 -7.32 9.83
CA TRP A 222 -8.10 -6.90 10.82
C TRP A 222 -6.79 -7.69 10.67
N VAL A 223 -5.67 -6.98 10.63
CA VAL A 223 -4.32 -7.53 10.54
C VAL A 223 -3.63 -7.35 11.89
N VAL A 224 -2.95 -8.39 12.36
CA VAL A 224 -2.16 -8.33 13.60
C VAL A 224 -0.75 -7.92 13.25
N ALA A 225 -0.24 -6.85 13.87
CA ALA A 225 1.07 -6.29 13.59
C ALA A 225 1.82 -5.95 14.87
N GLY A 226 3.13 -6.11 14.83
CA GLY A 226 4.02 -5.85 15.96
C GLY A 226 4.58 -7.11 16.59
N ALA A 227 5.36 -6.92 17.66
CA ALA A 227 6.07 -7.99 18.34
C ALA A 227 5.56 -8.13 19.76
N ASN A 228 5.28 -9.36 20.19
CA ASN A 228 4.96 -9.62 21.59
C ASN A 228 6.27 -9.64 22.39
N LEU A 229 6.58 -8.52 23.04
CA LEU A 229 7.82 -8.31 23.81
C LEU A 229 7.89 -9.16 25.09
N LEU A 230 6.82 -9.87 25.46
CA LEU A 230 6.74 -10.64 26.71
C LEU A 230 7.16 -12.11 26.57
N ARG A 231 7.53 -12.58 25.37
CA ARG A 231 8.08 -13.93 25.17
C ARG A 231 9.52 -14.03 25.68
N HIS A 232 9.69 -14.07 26.99
CA HIS A 232 10.91 -14.58 27.62
C HIS A 232 10.96 -16.10 27.43
N GLY A 233 11.65 -16.60 26.39
CA GLY A 233 11.99 -18.03 26.31
C GLY A 233 12.24 -18.60 24.92
N GLU A 234 11.60 -18.09 23.87
CA GLU A 234 11.82 -18.56 22.48
C GLU A 234 12.70 -17.56 21.71
N GLN A 235 13.96 -17.92 21.50
CA GLN A 235 15.01 -17.12 20.84
C GLN A 235 15.01 -17.24 19.29
N ASN A 236 13.91 -17.64 18.68
CA ASN A 236 13.85 -17.81 17.22
C ASN A 236 13.20 -16.59 16.57
N PHE A 237 14.04 -15.72 16.03
CA PHE A 237 13.62 -14.57 15.24
C PHE A 237 13.76 -14.90 13.76
N SER A 238 12.68 -14.72 12.99
CA SER A 238 12.75 -14.79 11.53
C SER A 238 12.39 -13.41 10.96
N GLN A 239 13.30 -12.85 10.18
CA GLN A 239 13.10 -11.56 9.52
C GLN A 239 13.50 -11.72 8.06
N ASN A 240 12.55 -11.55 7.15
CA ASN A 240 12.82 -11.51 5.72
C ASN A 240 12.86 -10.04 5.31
N ILE A 241 14.05 -9.50 5.05
CA ILE A 241 14.23 -8.16 4.47
C ILE A 241 14.75 -8.32 3.06
N ALA A 242 14.00 -7.82 2.08
CA ALA A 242 14.46 -7.62 0.72
C ALA A 242 14.10 -6.20 0.30
N ILE A 243 15.06 -5.45 -0.24
CA ILE A 243 14.80 -4.13 -0.82
C ILE A 243 14.62 -4.34 -2.32
N MET A 244 13.43 -4.03 -2.82
CA MET A 244 13.11 -4.14 -4.24
C MET A 244 13.15 -2.77 -4.90
N LYS A 245 14.00 -2.60 -5.92
CA LYS A 245 14.04 -1.40 -6.77
C LYS A 245 13.53 -1.77 -8.16
N ASN A 246 12.55 -1.01 -8.67
CA ASN A 246 12.18 -1.09 -10.07
C ASN A 246 13.04 -0.11 -10.88
N VAL A 247 13.71 -0.61 -11.93
CA VAL A 247 14.64 0.17 -12.76
C VAL A 247 13.91 1.15 -13.70
N ALA A 248 12.60 0.96 -13.93
CA ALA A 248 11.80 1.87 -14.76
C ALA A 248 11.65 3.28 -14.14
N VAL A 249 11.96 3.45 -12.85
CA VAL A 249 12.06 4.76 -12.18
C VAL A 249 13.53 5.13 -11.98
N MET A 250 14.31 5.18 -13.06
CA MET A 250 15.60 5.88 -13.05
C MET A 250 15.37 7.40 -13.20
N THR A 251 14.80 7.99 -12.17
CA THR A 251 15.00 9.40 -11.84
C THR A 251 15.33 9.41 -10.35
N ASP A 252 16.53 8.93 -10.06
CA ASP A 252 17.07 8.85 -8.71
C ASP A 252 16.98 10.24 -8.03
N LEU A 253 16.74 10.27 -6.72
CA LEU A 253 16.99 11.43 -5.85
C LEU A 253 18.37 12.05 -6.08
N LYS A 254 19.31 11.25 -6.59
CA LYS A 254 20.62 11.70 -7.05
C LYS A 254 20.52 12.67 -8.23
N LEU A 255 19.68 12.39 -9.23
CA LEU A 255 19.38 13.31 -10.32
C LEU A 255 18.70 14.58 -9.78
N PHE A 256 17.86 14.43 -8.74
CA PHE A 256 17.23 15.57 -8.06
C PHE A 256 18.28 16.47 -7.35
N GLY A 257 19.23 15.86 -6.65
CA GLY A 257 20.36 16.58 -6.05
C GLY A 257 21.35 17.15 -7.08
N GLU A 258 21.50 16.48 -8.22
CA GLU A 258 22.28 16.98 -9.37
C GLU A 258 21.58 18.18 -10.03
N LEU A 259 20.24 18.20 -10.09
CA LEU A 259 19.45 19.36 -10.52
C LEU A 259 19.53 20.52 -9.51
N ASP A 260 19.56 20.26 -8.21
CA ASP A 260 19.86 21.29 -7.20
C ASP A 260 21.32 21.78 -7.27
N SER A 261 22.20 21.00 -7.91
CA SER A 261 23.60 21.35 -8.17
C SER A 261 23.81 21.99 -9.55
N ILE A 262 22.77 22.14 -10.38
CA ILE A 262 22.87 22.91 -11.63
C ILE A 262 23.17 24.36 -11.28
N GLY A 263 24.38 24.81 -11.61
CA GLY A 263 24.92 26.13 -11.26
C GLY A 263 25.99 26.10 -10.17
N ILE A 264 26.18 24.98 -9.47
CA ILE A 264 27.37 24.73 -8.64
C ILE A 264 28.32 23.88 -9.48
N ASN A 265 28.94 24.50 -10.47
CA ASN A 265 29.96 23.82 -11.27
C ASN A 265 31.20 23.60 -10.40
N ASN A 266 31.51 22.35 -10.10
CA ASN A 266 32.83 21.92 -9.59
C ASN A 266 33.88 21.83 -10.72
N GLU A 267 33.53 22.23 -11.94
CA GLU A 267 34.53 22.62 -12.91
C GLU A 267 35.14 23.92 -12.40
N CYS A 268 36.41 23.90 -12.02
CA CYS A 268 37.20 25.09 -11.77
C CYS A 268 36.94 26.08 -12.91
N GLU A 269 36.09 27.08 -12.70
CA GLU A 269 36.15 28.30 -13.49
C GLU A 269 37.58 28.80 -13.31
N TYR A 270 38.38 28.70 -14.37
CA TYR A 270 39.69 29.33 -14.37
C TYR A 270 39.42 30.81 -14.12
N LEU A 271 39.68 31.26 -12.89
CA LEU A 271 39.60 32.68 -12.50
C LEU A 271 40.22 33.50 -13.63
N SER A 272 39.46 34.46 -14.14
CA SER A 272 39.94 35.28 -15.26
C SER A 272 41.25 35.96 -14.85
N LEU A 273 42.09 36.34 -15.82
CA LEU A 273 43.33 37.06 -15.52
C LEU A 273 43.07 38.36 -14.73
N SER A 274 41.89 38.96 -14.87
CA SER A 274 41.41 40.07 -14.06
C SER A 274 41.13 39.67 -12.61
N ASP A 275 40.44 38.55 -12.38
CA ASP A 275 40.09 38.09 -11.04
C ASP A 275 41.32 37.66 -10.25
N LYS A 276 42.29 37.00 -10.91
CA LYS A 276 43.57 36.67 -10.28
C LYS A 276 44.33 37.92 -9.87
N LYS A 277 44.42 38.93 -10.74
CA LYS A 277 45.07 40.21 -10.39
C LYS A 277 44.35 40.92 -9.25
N PHE A 278 43.02 40.81 -9.18
CA PHE A 278 42.25 41.40 -8.09
C PHE A 278 42.55 40.72 -6.76
N ILE A 279 42.55 39.38 -6.73
CA ILE A 279 42.87 38.58 -5.55
C ILE A 279 44.31 38.84 -5.12
N ASP A 280 45.28 38.81 -6.05
CA ASP A 280 46.69 39.10 -5.76
C ASP A 280 46.86 40.51 -5.17
N ASN A 281 46.14 41.50 -5.69
CA ASN A 281 46.22 42.88 -5.19
C ASN A 281 45.59 43.01 -3.80
N PHE A 282 44.49 42.30 -3.53
CA PHE A 282 43.86 42.25 -2.22
C PHE A 282 44.77 41.61 -1.18
N GLU A 283 45.36 40.45 -1.49
CA GLU A 283 46.24 39.70 -0.60
C GLU A 283 47.53 40.48 -0.29
N ASN A 284 48.16 41.09 -1.31
CA ASN A 284 49.40 41.85 -1.12
C ASN A 284 49.22 43.13 -0.29
N ASN A 285 48.01 43.69 -0.24
CA ASN A 285 47.70 44.89 0.54
C ASN A 285 47.04 44.59 1.89
N LEU A 286 46.79 43.31 2.21
CA LEU A 286 46.19 42.91 3.47
C LEU A 286 47.23 43.03 4.59
N THR A 287 46.96 43.90 5.56
CA THR A 287 47.81 44.08 6.74
C THR A 287 46.99 43.90 8.00
N TYR A 288 47.58 43.26 9.02
CA TYR A 288 46.91 43.06 10.30
C TYR A 288 47.38 44.11 11.30
N ARG A 289 46.45 44.96 11.78
CA ARG A 289 46.72 46.01 12.77
C ARG A 289 45.58 46.11 13.77
N GLY A 290 45.91 46.34 15.04
CA GLY A 290 44.91 46.64 16.07
C GLY A 290 43.82 45.56 16.24
N ASN A 291 44.19 44.29 16.05
CA ASN A 291 43.30 43.13 16.11
C ASN A 291 42.27 43.02 14.97
N ARG A 292 42.51 43.67 13.82
CA ARG A 292 41.70 43.57 12.60
C ARG A 292 42.58 43.52 11.35
N TYR A 293 42.04 42.93 10.28
CA TYR A 293 42.66 43.00 8.97
C TYR A 293 42.18 44.26 8.24
N GLU A 294 43.13 44.98 7.66
CA GLU A 294 42.92 46.18 6.86
C GLU A 294 43.52 45.95 5.48
N THR A 295 42.81 46.35 4.43
CA THR A 295 43.31 46.31 3.05
C THR A 295 42.92 47.58 2.32
N LYS A 296 43.61 47.89 1.23
CA LYS A 296 43.28 49.04 0.38
C LYS A 296 42.18 48.64 -0.59
N LEU A 297 41.19 49.52 -0.75
CA LEU A 297 40.17 49.32 -1.77
C LEU A 297 40.79 49.49 -3.18
N PRO A 298 40.26 48.79 -4.19
CA PRO A 298 40.68 48.92 -5.59
C PRO A 298 40.48 50.32 -6.15
#